data_AF-A0A9N9EEW6-F1
#
_entry.id   AF-A0A9N9EEW6-F1
#
_cell.length_a   1.000
_cell.length_b   1.000
_cell.length_c   1.000
_cell.angle_alpha   90.00
_cell.angle_beta   90.00
_cell.angle_gamma   90.00
#
_symmetry.space_group_name_H-M   'P 1'
#
loop_
_entity.id
_entity.type
_entity.pdbx_description
1 polymer ?
#
loop_
_entity_poly.entity_id
_entity_poly.type
_entity_poly.pdbx_seq_one_letter_code
_entity_poly.pdbx_strand_id
1 'polypeptide(L)'
;QELLDQLALLRAQLNKSVREFDVVVSPKRTKGFKWTVNIEHATLEGLKKSIYAIYQTPALENDGAVFNLVSDSGKYSPRSDQDLCEILQQLASKNSFKFTVFIETPSKAFSDWTLPK
;
A
#
# COMPACT_ATOMS: atom_id res chain seq x y z
N GLN A 1 -12.23 34.80 -8.55
CA GLN A 1 -13.27 33.86 -8.05
C GLN A 1 -13.07 32.49 -8.68
N GLU A 2 -13.11 32.37 -10.01
CA GLU A 2 -12.97 31.10 -10.75
C GLU A 2 -11.75 30.22 -10.39
N LEU A 3 -10.57 30.82 -10.18
CA LEU A 3 -9.35 30.09 -9.77
C LEU A 3 -9.46 29.43 -8.40
N LEU A 4 -10.16 30.07 -7.45
CA LEU A 4 -10.40 29.50 -6.12
C LEU A 4 -11.41 28.36 -6.19
N ASP A 5 -12.43 28.50 -7.05
CA ASP A 5 -13.45 27.47 -7.27
C ASP A 5 -12.85 26.23 -7.96
N GLN A 6 -11.93 26.41 -8.91
CA GLN A 6 -11.18 25.31 -9.52
C GLN A 6 -10.29 24.58 -8.51
N LEU A 7 -9.56 25.31 -7.65
CA LEU A 7 -8.75 24.71 -6.59
C LEU A 7 -9.62 23.94 -5.57
N ALA A 8 -10.80 24.45 -5.23
CA ALA A 8 -11.74 23.77 -4.36
C ALA A 8 -12.29 22.48 -4.98
N LEU A 9 -12.62 22.50 -6.28
CA LEU A 9 -13.11 21.34 -7.02
C LEU A 9 -12.03 20.25 -7.12
N LEU A 10 -10.80 20.62 -7.49
CA LEU A 10 -9.65 19.71 -7.54
C LEU A 10 -9.40 19.07 -6.16
N ARG A 11 -9.41 19.88 -5.10
CA ARG A 11 -9.27 19.37 -3.72
C ARG A 11 -10.39 18.39 -3.36
N ALA A 12 -11.63 18.70 -3.72
CA ALA A 12 -12.77 17.83 -3.45
C ALA A 12 -12.68 16.50 -4.22
N GLN A 13 -12.23 16.53 -5.48
CA GLN A 13 -12.01 15.34 -6.30
C GLN A 13 -10.89 14.47 -5.71
N LEU A 14 -9.74 15.07 -5.39
CA LEU A 14 -8.64 14.37 -4.72
C LEU A 14 -9.08 13.75 -3.39
N ASN A 15 -9.84 14.47 -2.57
CA ASN A 15 -10.30 13.98 -1.26
C ASN A 15 -11.32 12.84 -1.36
N LYS A 16 -12.10 12.75 -2.45
CA LYS A 16 -13.11 11.70 -2.63
C LYS A 16 -12.48 10.30 -2.64
N SER A 17 -11.29 10.19 -3.22
CA SER A 17 -10.58 8.92 -3.42
C SER A 17 -9.52 8.65 -2.35
N VAL A 18 -9.36 9.53 -1.36
CA VAL A 18 -8.56 9.27 -0.16
C VAL A 18 -9.27 8.25 0.72
N ARG A 19 -8.55 7.18 1.05
CA ARG A 19 -8.98 6.14 1.98
C ARG A 19 -7.86 5.79 2.93
N GLU A 20 -8.24 5.41 4.15
CA GLU A 20 -7.34 4.87 5.17
C GLU A 20 -7.47 3.35 5.17
N PHE A 21 -6.34 2.66 5.10
CA PHE A 21 -6.26 1.20 5.17
C PHE A 21 -5.44 0.75 6.37
N ASP A 22 -5.89 -0.30 7.06
CA ASP A 22 -5.11 -1.02 8.04
C ASP A 22 -4.20 -2.03 7.34
N VAL A 23 -2.90 -1.71 7.27
CA VAL A 23 -1.89 -2.51 6.58
C VAL A 23 -1.08 -3.32 7.58
N VAL A 24 -1.15 -4.64 7.45
CA VAL A 24 -0.30 -5.58 8.21
C VAL A 24 0.84 -6.05 7.33
N VAL A 25 2.06 -6.19 7.85
CA VAL A 25 3.21 -6.70 7.08
C VAL A 25 3.66 -8.05 7.62
N SER A 26 3.40 -9.10 6.86
CA SER A 26 3.69 -10.49 7.21
C SER A 26 4.98 -10.97 6.53
N PRO A 27 5.70 -11.99 7.06
CA PRO A 27 5.45 -12.79 8.28
C PRO A 27 5.89 -12.18 9.62
N LYS A 28 6.71 -11.12 9.65
CA LYS A 28 7.39 -10.72 10.90
C LYS A 28 6.66 -9.71 11.78
N ARG A 29 5.56 -9.08 11.35
CA ARG A 29 4.94 -7.97 12.11
C ARG A 29 3.50 -8.28 12.50
N THR A 30 3.22 -8.21 13.80
CA THR A 30 1.88 -8.37 14.38
C THR A 30 1.13 -7.04 14.56
N LYS A 31 1.85 -5.90 14.60
CA LYS A 31 1.24 -4.57 14.66
C LYS A 31 1.22 -3.96 13.26
N GLY A 32 0.04 -3.87 12.66
CA GLY A 32 -0.17 -3.13 11.42
C GLY A 32 -0.02 -1.62 11.62
N PHE A 33 -0.09 -0.88 10.51
CA PHE A 33 -0.10 0.58 10.50
C PHE A 33 -1.25 1.10 9.63
N LYS A 34 -1.67 2.33 9.89
CA LYS A 34 -2.67 3.02 9.07
C LYS A 34 -1.99 3.66 7.86
N TRP A 35 -2.45 3.32 6.67
CA TRP A 35 -1.97 3.87 5.42
C TRP A 35 -3.08 4.68 4.75
N THR A 36 -2.94 6.00 4.81
CA THR A 36 -3.85 6.93 4.13
C THR A 36 -3.30 7.24 2.76
N VAL A 37 -4.06 6.89 1.73
CA VAL A 37 -3.64 7.02 0.33
C VAL A 37 -4.80 7.49 -0.53
N ASN A 38 -4.51 8.31 -1.54
CA ASN A 38 -5.45 8.51 -2.63
C ASN A 38 -5.38 7.28 -3.54
N ILE A 39 -6.47 6.53 -3.61
CA ILE A 39 -6.55 5.28 -4.36
C ILE A 39 -6.22 5.45 -5.85
N GLU A 40 -6.53 6.59 -6.47
CA GLU A 40 -6.26 6.86 -7.89
C GLU A 40 -4.78 7.11 -8.19
N HIS A 41 -4.01 7.46 -7.16
CA HIS A 41 -2.60 7.81 -7.26
C HIS A 41 -1.72 6.93 -6.37
N ALA A 42 -2.25 5.78 -5.92
CA ALA A 42 -1.50 4.84 -5.12
C ALA A 42 -0.41 4.19 -5.98
N THR A 43 0.82 4.14 -5.46
CA THR A 43 1.94 3.49 -6.16
C THR A 43 2.56 2.41 -5.29
N LEU A 44 3.10 1.37 -5.95
CA LEU A 44 3.87 0.31 -5.27
C LEU A 44 5.09 0.91 -4.57
N GLU A 45 5.73 1.93 -5.17
CA GLU A 45 6.82 2.67 -4.55
C GLU A 45 6.35 3.44 -3.30
N GLY A 46 5.18 4.07 -3.34
CA GLY A 46 4.60 4.77 -2.19
C GLY A 46 4.28 3.84 -1.03
N LEU A 47 3.68 2.68 -1.32
CA LEU A 47 3.43 1.64 -0.32
C LEU A 47 4.75 1.12 0.27
N LYS A 48 5.75 0.84 -0.59
CA LYS A 48 7.10 0.44 -0.19
C LYS A 48 7.76 1.44 0.76
N LYS A 49 7.73 2.73 0.42
CA LYS A 49 8.25 3.82 1.25
C LYS A 49 7.53 3.91 2.60
N SER A 50 6.21 3.72 2.61
CA SER A 50 5.41 3.71 3.84
C SER A 50 5.81 2.55 4.77
N ILE A 51 5.98 1.35 4.22
CA ILE A 51 6.46 0.18 4.96
C ILE A 51 7.88 0.43 5.48
N TYR A 52 8.77 0.96 4.64
CA TYR A 52 10.15 1.27 5.03
C TYR A 52 10.21 2.29 6.16
N ALA A 53 9.40 3.35 6.13
CA ALA A 53 9.38 4.37 7.18
C ALA A 53 9.02 3.79 8.56
N ILE A 54 8.14 2.78 8.60
CA ILE A 54 7.70 2.15 9.85
C ILE A 54 8.70 1.11 10.36
N TYR A 55 9.29 0.33 9.46
CA TYR A 55 10.06 -0.85 9.84
C TYR A 55 11.56 -0.76 9.57
N GLN A 56 12.01 0.31 8.91
CA GLN A 56 13.40 0.60 8.52
C GLN A 56 14.09 -0.63 7.92
N THR A 57 13.44 -1.33 6.99
CA THR A 57 13.95 -2.61 6.48
C THR A 57 14.88 -2.38 5.27
N PRO A 58 16.23 -2.42 5.41
CA PRO A 58 17.17 -2.11 4.33
C PRO A 58 17.08 -3.11 3.16
N ALA A 59 16.54 -4.30 3.38
CA ALA A 59 16.35 -5.28 2.32
C ALA A 59 15.26 -4.88 1.29
N LEU A 60 14.47 -3.82 1.53
CA LEU A 60 13.64 -3.20 0.49
C LEU A 60 14.47 -2.44 -0.56
N GLU A 61 15.72 -2.05 -0.29
CA GLU A 61 16.52 -1.21 -1.21
C GLU A 61 17.10 -1.97 -2.41
N ASN A 62 17.14 -3.31 -2.40
CA ASN A 62 17.72 -4.11 -3.50
C ASN A 62 16.65 -4.87 -4.32
N ASP A 63 16.18 -4.21 -5.38
CA ASP A 63 16.02 -4.78 -6.74
C ASP A 63 15.21 -6.07 -7.00
N GLY A 64 14.10 -6.27 -6.30
CA GLY A 64 13.12 -7.29 -6.73
C GLY A 64 11.96 -7.56 -5.80
N ALA A 65 11.66 -6.66 -4.86
CA ALA A 65 10.58 -6.89 -3.90
C ALA A 65 9.23 -6.97 -4.61
N VAL A 66 8.62 -8.15 -4.57
CA VAL A 66 7.28 -8.44 -5.05
C VAL A 66 6.32 -8.35 -3.87
N PHE A 67 5.21 -7.64 -4.09
CA PHE A 67 4.13 -7.53 -3.12
C PHE A 67 3.03 -8.52 -3.44
N ASN A 68 2.61 -9.29 -2.43
CA ASN A 68 1.38 -10.08 -2.47
C ASN A 68 0.47 -9.56 -1.34
N LEU A 69 -0.79 -9.25 -1.67
CA LEU A 69 -1.75 -8.71 -0.73
C LEU A 69 -2.79 -9.77 -0.40
N VAL A 70 -3.17 -9.88 0.86
CA VAL A 70 -4.24 -10.75 1.31
C VAL A 70 -5.22 -9.94 2.14
N SER A 71 -6.47 -9.93 1.74
CA SER A 71 -7.58 -9.37 2.50
C SER A 71 -8.67 -10.44 2.69
N ASP A 72 -9.73 -10.09 3.42
CA ASP A 72 -10.91 -10.95 3.55
C ASP A 72 -11.60 -11.20 2.20
N SER A 73 -11.37 -10.33 1.22
CA SER A 73 -11.95 -10.44 -0.12
C SER A 73 -11.11 -11.25 -1.12
N GLY A 74 -9.89 -11.67 -0.75
CA GLY A 74 -9.07 -12.52 -1.61
C GLY A 74 -7.57 -12.28 -1.50
N LYS A 75 -6.84 -12.95 -2.40
CA LYS A 75 -5.39 -12.79 -2.58
C LYS A 75 -5.12 -12.05 -3.88
N TYR A 76 -4.21 -11.10 -3.84
CA TYR A 76 -3.89 -10.21 -4.94
C TYR A 76 -2.38 -10.09 -5.12
N SER A 77 -1.96 -9.87 -6.35
CA SER A 77 -0.56 -9.84 -6.74
C SER A 77 -0.31 -8.68 -7.71
N PRO A 78 -0.42 -7.42 -7.25
CA PRO A 78 -0.19 -6.27 -8.12
C PRO A 78 1.23 -6.31 -8.65
N ARG A 79 1.38 -6.06 -9.94
CA ARG A 79 2.69 -5.98 -10.62
C ARG A 79 2.92 -4.59 -11.22
N SER A 80 1.89 -3.75 -11.24
CA SER A 80 1.93 -2.35 -11.62
C SER A 80 1.19 -1.46 -10.62
N ASP A 81 1.41 -0.15 -10.70
CA ASP A 81 0.64 0.84 -9.94
C ASP A 81 -0.85 0.79 -10.30
N GLN A 82 -1.16 0.54 -11.58
CA GLN A 82 -2.55 0.38 -12.03
C GLN A 82 -3.25 -0.81 -11.36
N ASP A 83 -2.59 -1.97 -11.29
CA ASP A 83 -3.14 -3.13 -10.59
C ASP A 83 -3.43 -2.80 -9.12
N LEU A 84 -2.49 -2.10 -8.46
CA LEU A 84 -2.64 -1.69 -7.07
C LEU A 84 -3.86 -0.77 -6.90
N CYS A 85 -4.00 0.25 -7.75
CA CYS A 85 -5.15 1.14 -7.74
C CYS A 85 -6.47 0.37 -7.89
N GLU A 86 -6.56 -0.55 -8.86
CA GLU A 86 -7.76 -1.37 -9.09
C GLU A 86 -8.10 -2.26 -7.89
N ILE A 87 -7.09 -2.90 -7.28
CA ILE A 87 -7.28 -3.71 -6.08
C ILE A 87 -7.79 -2.84 -4.93
N LEU A 88 -7.18 -1.67 -4.68
CA LEU A 88 -7.62 -0.75 -3.62
C LEU A 88 -9.04 -0.23 -3.87
N GLN A 89 -9.43 0.02 -5.13
CA GLN A 89 -10.81 0.37 -5.49
C GLN A 89 -11.77 -0.78 -5.20
N GLN A 90 -11.40 -2.02 -5.53
CA GLN A 90 -12.22 -3.20 -5.23
C GLN A 90 -12.38 -3.40 -3.71
N LEU A 91 -11.30 -3.23 -2.95
CA LEU A 91 -11.31 -3.30 -1.49
C LEU A 91 -12.22 -2.24 -0.87
N ALA A 92 -12.10 -0.99 -1.31
CA ALA A 92 -12.94 0.11 -0.86
C ALA A 92 -14.43 -0.11 -1.21
N SER A 93 -14.73 -0.65 -2.40
CA SER A 93 -16.11 -0.96 -2.83
C SER A 93 -16.75 -2.08 -2.02
N LYS A 94 -15.94 -2.98 -1.44
CA LYS A 94 -16.37 -4.08 -0.57
C LYS A 94 -16.31 -3.71 0.93
N ASN A 95 -16.04 -2.46 1.27
CA ASN A 95 -15.78 -2.00 2.65
C ASN A 95 -14.68 -2.81 3.38
N SER A 96 -13.71 -3.36 2.65
CA SER A 96 -12.58 -4.11 3.20
C SER A 96 -11.36 -3.20 3.27
N PHE A 97 -11.20 -2.50 4.40
CA PHE A 97 -10.10 -1.55 4.59
C PHE A 97 -8.87 -2.16 5.27
N LYS A 98 -8.82 -3.49 5.42
CA LYS A 98 -7.68 -4.18 6.04
C LYS A 98 -7.08 -5.18 5.07
N PHE A 99 -5.77 -5.12 4.89
CA PHE A 99 -5.04 -6.13 4.12
C PHE A 99 -3.65 -6.39 4.69
N THR A 100 -3.15 -7.59 4.42
CA THR A 100 -1.82 -8.04 4.79
C THR A 100 -0.93 -8.00 3.55
N VAL A 101 0.19 -7.32 3.63
CA VAL A 101 1.25 -7.31 2.62
C VAL A 101 2.27 -8.38 2.99
N PHE A 102 2.51 -9.27 2.04
CA PHE A 102 3.63 -10.18 2.00
C PHE A 102 4.65 -9.61 1.04
N ILE A 103 5.89 -9.56 1.49
CA ILE A 103 7.02 -9.06 0.71
C ILE A 103 7.86 -10.29 0.37
N GLU A 104 8.22 -10.44 -0.88
CA GLU A 104 9.07 -11.53 -1.36
C GLU A 104 10.17 -10.92 -2.22
N THR A 105 11.42 -11.39 -2.11
CA THR A 105 12.41 -11.16 -3.16
C THR A 105 12.76 -12.46 -3.86
N PRO A 106 13.15 -12.42 -5.15
CA PRO A 106 13.61 -13.59 -5.90
C PRO A 106 14.74 -14.34 -5.20
N SER A 107 15.56 -13.64 -4.40
CA SER A 107 16.72 -14.17 -3.71
C SER A 107 16.45 -14.66 -2.29
N LYS A 108 15.41 -14.17 -1.60
CA LYS A 108 15.14 -14.53 -0.20
C LYS A 108 13.71 -14.21 0.22
N ALA A 109 13.04 -15.12 0.94
CA ALA A 109 11.76 -14.81 1.54
C ALA A 109 11.90 -13.74 2.63
N PHE A 110 10.89 -12.88 2.84
CA PHE A 110 10.93 -11.84 3.89
C PHE A 110 11.03 -12.41 5.31
N SER A 111 10.60 -13.67 5.52
CA SER A 111 10.87 -14.43 6.74
C SER A 111 12.36 -14.49 7.10
N ASP A 112 13.23 -14.40 6.10
CA ASP A 112 14.65 -14.61 6.28
C ASP A 112 15.41 -13.28 6.37
N TRP A 113 14.71 -12.14 6.32
CA TRP A 113 15.33 -10.82 6.35
C TRP A 113 15.69 -10.41 7.77
N THR A 114 16.92 -9.93 7.97
CA THR A 114 17.33 -9.32 9.24
C THR A 114 16.89 -7.86 9.23
N LEU A 115 15.94 -7.51 10.09
CA LEU A 115 15.46 -6.13 10.22
C LEU A 115 16.26 -5.43 11.33
N PRO A 116 16.60 -4.13 11.19
CA PRO A 116 17.20 -3.36 12.27
C PRO A 116 16.31 -3.42 13.52
N LYS A 117 16.96 -3.40 14.68
CA LYS A 117 16.29 -3.38 15.99
C LYS A 117 15.68 -2.03 16.28
#